data_AF-A0A318KHP8-F1
#
_entry.id   AF-A0A318KHP8-F1
#
_cell.length_a   1.000
_cell.length_b   1.000
_cell.length_c   1.000
_cell.angle_alpha   90.00
_cell.angle_beta   90.00
_cell.angle_gamma   90.00
#
_symmetry.space_group_name_H-M   'P 1'
#
loop_
_entity.id
_entity.type
_entity.pdbx_description
1 polymer ?
#
loop_
_entity_poly.entity_id
_entity_poly.type
_entity_poly.pdbx_seq_one_letter_code
_entity_poly.pdbx_strand_id
1 'polypeptide(L)'
;MSASEYNRIRRILFCTIHDPAKGFNCAFEYLDGYKRTLGVHGYTGLKAELNFYQKHGREFGLTVAGDMGEHADFAGSYGSQLARFDVTTNINFKQFQDYEPYMGSGPRYKIALLDQGNFEVIDVLDLAFPRCSCGGYLIPSVILLGQNYNRHGESTWTNDQLLVDVCTGCHEYFERNRFTHHGLLSPQEYFDGFDSQEEYDLAIQATEQHLVDAYKYFRREHSDYLMAVGQHDYIVTEPDGGGYWAINLSFVNQAVAQDMPDEIECSHEI
;
A
#
# COMPACT_ATOMS: atom_id res chain seq x y z
N MET A 1 17.05 13.32 -19.33
CA MET A 1 17.51 14.33 -18.36
C MET A 1 18.49 13.66 -17.40
N SER A 2 19.59 14.30 -17.01
CA SER A 2 20.51 13.75 -16.00
C SER A 2 19.99 14.01 -14.58
N ALA A 3 20.35 13.14 -13.63
CA ALA A 3 20.06 13.36 -12.21
C ALA A 3 20.61 14.71 -11.70
N SER A 4 21.81 15.10 -12.17
CA SER A 4 22.42 16.38 -11.79
C SER A 4 21.58 17.59 -12.20
N GLU A 5 20.92 17.54 -13.35
CA GLU A 5 20.09 18.63 -13.85
C GLU A 5 18.75 18.70 -13.13
N TYR A 6 18.13 17.54 -12.86
CA TYR A 6 16.94 17.44 -12.01
C TYR A 6 17.19 18.06 -10.63
N ASN A 7 18.27 17.64 -9.97
CA ASN A 7 18.63 18.11 -8.64
C ASN A 7 18.97 19.60 -8.60
N ARG A 8 19.60 20.11 -9.66
CA ARG A 8 19.86 21.56 -9.79
C ARG A 8 18.54 22.33 -9.80
N ILE A 9 17.57 21.88 -10.59
CA ILE A 9 16.24 22.51 -10.68
C ILE A 9 15.52 22.38 -9.33
N ARG A 10 15.45 21.18 -8.76
CA ARG A 10 14.87 20.93 -7.43
C ARG A 10 15.40 21.89 -6.37
N ARG A 11 16.73 22.05 -6.30
CA ARG A 11 17.38 23.00 -5.37
C ARG A 11 16.95 24.44 -5.62
N ILE A 12 16.90 24.89 -6.87
CA ILE A 12 16.43 26.25 -7.21
C ILE A 12 15.00 26.47 -6.71
N LEU A 13 14.11 25.50 -6.90
CA LEU A 13 12.71 25.59 -6.50
C LEU A 13 12.57 25.70 -4.98
N PHE A 14 13.20 24.80 -4.21
CA PHE A 14 13.12 24.85 -2.74
C PHE A 14 13.86 26.05 -2.14
N CYS A 15 15.00 26.48 -2.71
CA CYS A 15 15.62 27.75 -2.31
C CYS A 15 14.70 28.95 -2.56
N THR A 16 13.92 28.93 -3.65
CA THR A 16 12.95 29.98 -3.97
C THR A 16 11.79 30.00 -2.98
N ILE A 17 11.32 28.84 -2.53
CA ILE A 17 10.28 28.75 -1.49
C ILE A 17 10.74 29.38 -0.18
N HIS A 18 11.99 29.13 0.22
CA HIS A 18 12.57 29.64 1.47
C HIS A 18 13.06 31.09 1.38
N ASP A 19 13.04 31.71 0.18
CA ASP A 19 13.35 33.13 0.00
C ASP A 19 12.13 33.98 0.45
N PRO A 20 12.29 34.85 1.49
CA PRO A 20 11.21 35.70 2.00
C PRO A 20 10.56 36.61 0.95
N ALA A 21 11.25 36.92 -0.14
CA ALA A 21 10.75 37.80 -1.19
C ALA A 21 9.96 37.08 -2.30
N LYS A 22 9.94 35.73 -2.31
CA LYS A 22 9.42 34.95 -3.44
C LYS A 22 8.32 33.96 -3.01
N GLY A 23 8.67 32.97 -2.19
CA GLY A 23 7.75 31.93 -1.74
C GLY A 23 7.27 30.98 -2.84
N PHE A 24 6.18 30.25 -2.55
CA PHE A 24 5.67 29.16 -3.39
C PHE A 24 5.21 29.59 -4.79
N ASN A 25 4.52 30.73 -4.93
CA ASN A 25 4.00 31.17 -6.23
C ASN A 25 5.12 31.32 -7.26
N CYS A 26 6.22 31.97 -6.88
CA CYS A 26 7.39 32.13 -7.75
C CYS A 26 8.08 30.78 -8.05
N ALA A 27 8.11 29.85 -7.08
CA ALA A 27 8.64 28.51 -7.32
C ALA A 27 7.81 27.73 -8.35
N PHE A 28 6.47 27.82 -8.31
CA PHE A 28 5.61 27.20 -9.32
C PHE A 28 5.80 27.82 -10.70
N GLU A 29 5.93 29.14 -10.80
CA GLU A 29 6.25 29.81 -12.07
C GLU A 29 7.58 29.34 -12.66
N TYR A 30 8.60 29.17 -11.81
CA TYR A 30 9.89 28.63 -12.24
C TYR A 30 9.79 27.18 -12.69
N LEU A 31 9.04 26.33 -11.97
CA LEU A 31 8.80 24.94 -12.35
C LEU A 31 8.14 24.85 -13.74
N ASP A 32 7.13 25.69 -14.01
CA ASP A 32 6.48 25.75 -15.32
C ASP A 32 7.45 26.14 -16.43
N GLY A 33 8.40 27.04 -16.15
CA GLY A 33 9.51 27.37 -17.05
C GLY A 33 10.43 26.18 -17.37
N TYR A 34 10.60 25.25 -16.43
CA TYR A 34 11.44 24.05 -16.60
C TYR A 34 10.71 22.85 -17.21
N LYS A 35 9.41 22.94 -17.50
CA LYS A 35 8.59 21.81 -17.96
C LYS A 35 9.17 21.06 -19.17
N ARG A 36 9.72 21.78 -20.15
CA ARG A 36 10.34 21.15 -21.34
C ARG A 36 11.64 20.41 -21.01
N THR A 37 12.44 20.97 -20.11
CA THR A 37 13.73 20.39 -19.68
C THR A 37 13.51 19.15 -18.81
N LEU A 38 12.54 19.21 -17.90
CA LEU A 38 12.20 18.13 -16.98
C LEU A 38 11.51 16.93 -17.66
N GLY A 39 10.83 17.18 -18.77
CA GLY A 39 9.89 16.21 -19.35
C GLY A 39 8.67 16.00 -18.44
N VAL A 40 7.74 15.15 -18.87
CA VAL A 40 6.46 14.94 -18.16
C VAL A 40 6.69 14.37 -16.76
N HIS A 41 7.49 13.30 -16.63
CA HIS A 41 7.71 12.63 -15.35
C HIS A 41 8.43 13.53 -14.34
N GLY A 42 9.52 14.20 -14.74
CA GLY A 42 10.26 15.09 -13.84
C GLY A 42 9.46 16.32 -13.42
N TYR A 43 8.65 16.87 -14.33
CA TYR A 43 7.76 17.99 -14.01
C TYR A 43 6.68 17.57 -13.01
N THR A 44 6.00 16.44 -13.25
CA THR A 44 4.95 15.93 -12.36
C THR A 44 5.50 15.57 -10.99
N GLY A 45 6.69 14.94 -10.92
CA GLY A 45 7.36 14.60 -9.66
C GLY A 45 7.66 15.84 -8.81
N LEU A 46 8.37 16.83 -9.36
CA LEU A 46 8.65 18.08 -8.65
C LEU A 46 7.38 18.84 -8.28
N LYS A 47 6.35 18.81 -9.14
CA LYS A 47 5.07 19.43 -8.83
C LYS A 47 4.41 18.77 -7.62
N ALA A 48 4.47 17.44 -7.52
CA ALA A 48 3.94 16.69 -6.39
C ALA A 48 4.71 17.02 -5.10
N GLU A 49 6.04 17.01 -5.14
CA GLU A 49 6.89 17.40 -4.01
C GLU A 49 6.55 18.82 -3.50
N LEU A 50 6.41 19.80 -4.41
CA LEU A 50 6.07 21.17 -4.04
C LEU A 50 4.67 21.28 -3.40
N ASN A 51 3.67 20.59 -3.95
CA ASN A 51 2.31 20.61 -3.40
C ASN A 51 2.27 19.93 -2.02
N PHE A 52 2.94 18.79 -1.86
CA PHE A 52 3.07 18.11 -0.58
C PHE A 52 3.74 19.01 0.46
N TYR A 53 4.85 19.65 0.09
CA TYR A 53 5.57 20.58 0.97
C TYR A 53 4.73 21.82 1.33
N GLN A 54 3.98 22.37 0.38
CA GLN A 54 3.12 23.53 0.62
C GLN A 54 2.02 23.25 1.63
N LYS A 55 1.34 22.11 1.50
CA LYS A 55 0.19 21.74 2.33
C LYS A 55 0.63 21.20 3.69
N HIS A 56 1.62 20.31 3.71
CA HIS A 56 1.97 19.54 4.90
C HIS A 56 3.32 19.91 5.52
N GLY A 57 4.08 20.83 4.90
CA GLY A 57 5.43 21.18 5.35
C GLY A 57 5.49 21.66 6.81
N ARG A 58 4.49 22.44 7.25
CA ARG A 58 4.41 22.89 8.64
C ARG A 58 3.89 21.81 9.59
N GLU A 59 2.86 21.10 9.18
CA GLU A 59 2.20 20.05 9.97
C GLU A 59 3.17 18.94 10.32
N PHE A 60 3.93 18.45 9.33
CA PHE A 60 4.90 17.37 9.50
C PHE A 60 6.31 17.86 9.80
N GLY A 61 6.52 19.18 9.96
CA GLY A 61 7.85 19.75 10.20
C GLY A 61 8.88 19.37 9.13
N LEU A 62 8.47 19.37 7.86
CA LEU A 62 9.28 18.86 6.75
C LEU A 62 10.51 19.72 6.51
N THR A 63 11.65 19.06 6.38
CA THR A 63 12.91 19.58 5.87
C THR A 63 13.21 18.87 4.56
N VAL A 64 13.61 19.62 3.54
CA VAL A 64 13.98 19.06 2.23
C VAL A 64 15.20 18.18 2.41
N ALA A 65 15.08 16.91 2.06
CA ALA A 65 16.21 15.98 2.08
C ALA A 65 17.18 16.34 0.95
N GLY A 66 18.47 16.31 1.28
CA GLY A 66 19.52 16.41 0.28
C GLY A 66 19.61 15.10 -0.52
N ASP A 67 20.01 15.18 -1.79
CA ASP A 67 20.27 13.99 -2.59
C ASP A 67 21.56 13.29 -2.10
N MET A 68 21.38 12.45 -1.08
CA MET A 68 22.42 11.64 -0.44
C MET A 68 22.26 10.15 -0.81
N GLY A 69 21.41 9.83 -1.79
CA GLY A 69 21.14 8.45 -2.22
C GLY A 69 20.19 7.67 -1.30
N GLU A 70 19.49 8.29 -0.35
CA GLU A 70 18.51 7.58 0.52
C GLU A 70 17.10 7.47 -0.06
N HIS A 71 16.91 7.91 -1.32
CA HIS A 71 15.63 7.94 -2.05
C HIS A 71 14.51 8.79 -1.43
N ALA A 72 14.76 9.55 -0.35
CA ALA A 72 13.76 10.39 0.30
C ALA A 72 13.78 11.84 -0.22
N ASP A 73 12.59 12.45 -0.30
CA ASP A 73 12.42 13.86 -0.67
C ASP A 73 12.43 14.79 0.55
N PHE A 74 11.91 14.32 1.68
CA PHE A 74 11.77 15.09 2.92
C PHE A 74 12.10 14.26 4.16
N ALA A 75 12.51 14.95 5.23
CA ALA A 75 12.57 14.41 6.58
C ALA A 75 11.71 15.27 7.52
N GLY A 76 11.01 14.65 8.45
CA GLY A 76 10.12 15.35 9.39
C GLY A 76 9.52 14.38 10.41
N SER A 77 8.25 14.61 10.75
CA SER A 77 7.48 13.77 11.67
C SER A 77 6.11 13.42 11.10
N TYR A 78 5.66 12.20 11.34
CA TYR A 78 4.30 11.75 11.08
C TYR A 78 3.68 11.27 12.39
N GLY A 79 2.63 11.94 12.86
CA GLY A 79 2.13 11.75 14.22
C GLY A 79 3.23 12.04 15.24
N SER A 80 3.52 11.08 16.13
CA SER A 80 4.55 11.21 17.17
C SER A 80 5.92 10.64 16.77
N GLN A 81 6.11 10.20 15.52
CA GLN A 81 7.31 9.51 15.08
C GLN A 81 8.09 10.32 14.05
N LEU A 82 9.42 10.26 14.11
CA LEU A 82 10.29 10.79 13.06
C LEU A 82 10.15 9.92 11.80
N ALA A 83 10.04 10.58 10.66
CA ALA A 83 9.85 9.92 9.37
C ALA A 83 10.64 10.61 8.25
N ARG A 84 11.03 9.81 7.26
CA ARG A 84 11.49 10.24 5.94
C ARG A 84 10.35 9.98 4.96
N PHE A 85 10.13 10.91 4.05
CA PHE A 85 9.06 10.85 3.06
C PHE A 85 9.64 10.87 1.65
N ASP A 86 9.20 9.94 0.84
CA ASP A 86 9.31 9.96 -0.61
C ASP A 86 7.93 10.23 -1.19
N VAL A 87 7.83 11.20 -2.09
CA VAL A 87 6.56 11.68 -2.63
C VAL A 87 6.40 11.16 -4.04
N THR A 88 5.29 10.48 -4.29
CA THR A 88 4.98 9.95 -5.62
C THR A 88 3.54 10.22 -5.99
N THR A 89 3.27 10.28 -7.29
CA THR A 89 1.90 10.23 -7.82
C THR A 89 1.59 8.90 -8.48
N ASN A 90 2.53 7.94 -8.42
CA ASN A 90 2.36 6.61 -8.98
C ASN A 90 3.15 5.60 -8.15
N ILE A 91 2.43 4.72 -7.45
CA ILE A 91 3.02 3.71 -6.59
C ILE A 91 3.71 2.59 -7.37
N ASN A 92 3.36 2.36 -8.64
CA ASN A 92 3.89 1.26 -9.43
C ASN A 92 5.40 1.40 -9.71
N PHE A 93 5.95 2.61 -9.61
CA PHE A 93 7.38 2.89 -9.73
C PHE A 93 8.14 2.78 -8.40
N LYS A 94 7.47 2.34 -7.33
CA LYS A 94 8.03 2.26 -5.99
C LYS A 94 7.99 0.81 -5.53
N GLN A 95 9.07 0.09 -5.82
CA GLN A 95 9.22 -1.33 -5.45
C GLN A 95 9.86 -1.43 -4.07
N PHE A 96 9.31 -2.27 -3.19
CA PHE A 96 9.82 -2.45 -1.82
C PHE A 96 11.34 -2.71 -1.76
N GLN A 97 11.85 -3.56 -2.67
CA GLN A 97 13.27 -3.93 -2.75
C GLN A 97 14.21 -2.71 -2.94
N ASP A 98 13.76 -1.65 -3.62
CA ASP A 98 14.57 -0.44 -3.82
C ASP A 98 14.74 0.35 -2.51
N TYR A 99 13.76 0.25 -1.62
CA TYR A 99 13.75 0.97 -0.34
C TYR A 99 14.36 0.15 0.80
N GLU A 100 14.37 -1.18 0.66
CA GLU A 100 14.82 -2.14 1.66
C GLU A 100 16.15 -1.77 2.34
N PRO A 101 17.21 -1.36 1.61
CA PRO A 101 18.50 -1.01 2.20
C PRO A 101 18.43 0.19 3.15
N TYR A 102 17.45 1.08 2.96
CA TYR A 102 17.32 2.33 3.71
C TYR A 102 16.40 2.19 4.93
N MET A 103 15.68 1.08 5.08
CA MET A 103 14.73 0.85 6.18
C MET A 103 15.39 0.36 7.48
N GLY A 104 16.61 -0.18 7.40
CA GLY A 104 17.24 -0.91 8.51
C GLY A 104 17.70 -0.07 9.71
N SER A 105 18.02 1.21 9.53
CA SER A 105 18.46 2.08 10.63
C SER A 105 18.05 3.53 10.43
N GLY A 106 17.38 4.12 11.43
CA GLY A 106 17.02 5.54 11.45
C GLY A 106 15.50 5.78 11.48
N PRO A 107 15.06 7.00 11.14
CA PRO A 107 13.64 7.35 11.06
C PRO A 107 12.90 6.48 10.05
N ARG A 108 11.61 6.23 10.32
CA ARG A 108 10.77 5.37 9.47
C ARG A 108 10.67 5.92 8.05
N TYR A 109 10.61 5.02 7.08
CA TYR A 109 10.51 5.40 5.68
C TYR A 109 9.06 5.34 5.22
N LYS A 110 8.54 6.45 4.70
CA LYS A 110 7.15 6.58 4.26
C LYS A 110 7.08 7.02 2.80
N ILE A 111 6.10 6.51 2.07
CA ILE A 111 5.78 6.95 0.72
C ILE A 111 4.45 7.71 0.77
N ALA A 112 4.48 9.00 0.50
CA ALA A 112 3.28 9.80 0.34
C ALA A 112 2.79 9.68 -1.11
N LEU A 113 1.66 9.00 -1.30
CA LEU A 113 1.00 8.85 -2.60
C LEU A 113 0.00 9.99 -2.79
N LEU A 114 0.22 10.79 -3.82
CA LEU A 114 -0.64 11.91 -4.20
C LEU A 114 -1.46 11.57 -5.44
N ASP A 115 -2.66 12.13 -5.51
CA ASP A 115 -3.50 12.08 -6.70
C ASP A 115 -2.87 12.89 -7.84
N GLN A 116 -2.87 12.32 -9.05
CA GLN A 116 -2.24 12.94 -10.23
C GLN A 116 -3.01 14.19 -10.71
N GLY A 117 -4.30 14.29 -10.43
CA GLY A 117 -5.15 15.39 -10.87
C GLY A 117 -5.11 16.60 -9.94
N ASN A 118 -5.22 16.37 -8.63
CA ASN A 118 -5.36 17.44 -7.63
C ASN A 118 -4.21 17.52 -6.61
N PHE A 119 -3.27 16.57 -6.61
CA PHE A 119 -2.14 16.51 -5.68
C PHE A 119 -2.57 16.52 -4.20
N GLU A 120 -3.74 15.96 -3.89
CA GLU A 120 -4.10 15.59 -2.53
C GLU A 120 -3.44 14.27 -2.15
N VAL A 121 -3.08 14.12 -0.88
CA VAL A 121 -2.56 12.85 -0.34
C VAL A 121 -3.70 11.84 -0.38
N ILE A 122 -3.56 10.83 -1.25
CA ILE A 122 -4.42 9.65 -1.26
C ILE A 122 -4.07 8.81 -0.05
N ASP A 123 -2.76 8.67 0.21
CA ASP A 123 -2.26 7.70 1.18
C ASP A 123 -0.81 7.98 1.63
N VAL A 124 -0.45 7.48 2.81
CA VAL A 124 0.93 7.46 3.32
C VAL A 124 1.29 6.04 3.71
N LEU A 125 2.04 5.37 2.84
CA LEU A 125 2.50 4.00 3.01
C LEU A 125 3.73 3.97 3.92
N ASP A 126 3.78 3.03 4.86
CA ASP A 126 4.98 2.75 5.65
C ASP A 126 5.47 1.36 5.25
N LEU A 127 6.66 1.33 4.67
CA LEU A 127 7.24 0.10 4.15
C LEU A 127 8.16 -0.59 5.17
N ALA A 128 8.27 -0.10 6.41
CA ALA A 128 9.14 -0.68 7.43
C ALA A 128 8.55 -1.97 8.04
N PHE A 129 8.43 -3.02 7.22
CA PHE A 129 7.91 -4.31 7.65
C PHE A 129 8.89 -5.01 8.60
N PRO A 130 8.39 -5.69 9.66
CA PRO A 130 9.23 -6.50 10.54
C PRO A 130 9.94 -7.63 9.76
N ARG A 131 11.12 -8.04 10.23
CA ARG A 131 11.82 -9.21 9.67
C ARG A 131 11.24 -10.50 10.26
N CYS A 132 11.11 -11.51 9.41
CA CYS A 132 10.89 -12.89 9.82
C CYS A 132 12.23 -13.54 10.25
N SER A 133 12.15 -14.59 11.08
CA SER A 133 13.31 -15.39 11.49
C SER A 133 14.08 -16.02 10.32
N CYS A 134 13.41 -16.26 9.18
CA CYS A 134 14.03 -16.77 7.95
C CYS A 134 14.83 -15.70 7.16
N GLY A 135 14.77 -14.42 7.57
CA GLY A 135 15.39 -13.29 6.88
C GLY A 135 14.46 -12.53 5.92
N GLY A 136 13.28 -13.09 5.62
CA GLY A 136 12.22 -12.41 4.86
C GLY A 136 11.53 -11.29 5.65
N TYR A 137 10.47 -10.73 5.07
CA TYR A 137 9.68 -9.65 5.66
C TYR A 137 8.26 -10.10 5.99
N LEU A 138 7.71 -9.58 7.09
CA LEU A 138 6.37 -9.86 7.59
C LEU A 138 5.40 -8.79 7.08
N ILE A 139 4.64 -9.13 6.04
CA ILE A 139 3.72 -8.23 5.34
C ILE A 139 2.31 -8.39 5.92
N PRO A 140 1.76 -7.35 6.56
CA PRO A 140 0.42 -7.42 7.15
C PRO A 140 -0.64 -7.59 6.07
N SER A 141 -1.50 -8.60 6.24
CA SER A 141 -2.54 -9.01 5.31
C SER A 141 -3.80 -9.35 6.08
N VAL A 142 -4.98 -9.20 5.45
CA VAL A 142 -6.26 -9.61 6.04
C VAL A 142 -6.88 -10.71 5.21
N ILE A 143 -7.29 -11.80 5.85
CA ILE A 143 -7.93 -12.93 5.20
C ILE A 143 -9.41 -12.87 5.54
N LEU A 144 -10.25 -12.74 4.52
CA LEU A 144 -11.69 -12.72 4.69
C LEU A 144 -12.22 -14.15 4.66
N LEU A 145 -12.69 -14.65 5.81
CA LEU A 145 -13.17 -16.02 5.92
C LEU A 145 -14.66 -16.12 5.57
N GLY A 146 -15.07 -17.35 5.27
CA GLY A 146 -16.46 -17.68 5.00
C GLY A 146 -17.37 -17.55 6.22
N GLN A 147 -18.63 -17.86 6.00
CA GLN A 147 -19.72 -17.70 6.93
C GLN A 147 -19.54 -18.62 8.14
N ASN A 148 -19.73 -18.05 9.32
CA ASN A 148 -19.72 -18.79 10.57
C ASN A 148 -21.04 -19.55 10.75
N TYR A 149 -20.93 -20.82 11.14
CA TYR A 149 -22.06 -21.68 11.47
C TYR A 149 -22.06 -22.04 12.95
N ASN A 150 -23.25 -22.18 13.53
CA ASN A 150 -23.38 -22.69 14.89
C ASN A 150 -23.20 -24.21 14.93
N ARG A 151 -23.22 -24.80 16.14
CA ARG A 151 -23.06 -26.26 16.33
C ARG A 151 -24.16 -27.12 15.67
N HIS A 152 -25.26 -26.50 15.26
CA HIS A 152 -26.36 -27.16 14.55
C HIS A 152 -26.25 -26.99 13.02
N GLY A 153 -25.21 -26.32 12.53
CA GLY A 153 -25.01 -26.04 11.11
C GLY A 153 -25.84 -24.86 10.60
N GLU A 154 -26.41 -24.03 11.48
CA GLU A 154 -27.18 -22.86 11.07
C GLU A 154 -26.27 -21.65 10.93
N SER A 155 -26.47 -20.88 9.86
CA SER A 155 -25.75 -19.63 9.64
C SER A 155 -25.97 -18.65 10.79
N THR A 156 -24.86 -18.08 11.25
CA THR A 156 -24.88 -17.01 12.26
C THR A 156 -24.93 -15.62 11.65
N TRP A 157 -24.94 -15.50 10.32
CA TRP A 157 -24.86 -14.23 9.60
C TRP A 157 -23.66 -13.36 10.02
N THR A 158 -22.55 -14.04 10.35
CA THR A 158 -21.26 -13.43 10.65
C THR A 158 -20.15 -14.15 9.89
N ASN A 159 -19.05 -13.45 9.69
CA ASN A 159 -17.83 -13.95 9.07
C ASN A 159 -16.64 -13.55 9.92
N ASP A 160 -15.72 -14.48 10.16
CA ASP A 160 -14.45 -14.17 10.81
C ASP A 160 -13.45 -13.58 9.80
N GLN A 161 -12.56 -12.72 10.28
CA GLN A 161 -11.59 -11.99 9.48
C GLN A 161 -10.25 -12.07 10.21
N LEU A 162 -9.23 -12.59 9.55
CA LEU A 162 -7.92 -12.79 10.16
C LEU A 162 -6.95 -11.72 9.73
N LEU A 163 -6.43 -10.97 10.69
CA LEU A 163 -5.24 -10.17 10.47
C LEU A 163 -4.03 -11.06 10.68
N VAL A 164 -3.26 -11.26 9.62
CA VAL A 164 -2.07 -12.11 9.60
C VAL A 164 -0.88 -11.30 9.11
N ASP A 165 0.33 -11.71 9.49
CA ASP A 165 1.55 -11.28 8.80
C ASP A 165 2.03 -12.42 7.90
N VAL A 166 2.17 -12.17 6.59
CA VAL A 166 2.67 -13.14 5.61
C VAL A 166 4.16 -12.92 5.39
N CYS A 167 4.96 -13.98 5.45
CA CYS A 167 6.39 -13.88 5.23
C CYS A 167 6.78 -13.98 3.75
N THR A 168 7.49 -12.98 3.21
CA THR A 168 8.04 -13.00 1.84
C THR A 168 9.15 -14.02 1.60
N GLY A 169 9.68 -14.67 2.64
CA GLY A 169 10.82 -15.58 2.54
C GLY A 169 10.46 -17.06 2.70
N CYS A 170 9.75 -17.40 3.78
CA CYS A 170 9.29 -18.78 4.02
C CYS A 170 7.86 -19.04 3.55
N HIS A 171 7.14 -17.99 3.13
CA HIS A 171 5.72 -18.04 2.71
C HIS A 171 4.78 -18.59 3.78
N GLU A 172 5.19 -18.55 5.05
CA GLU A 172 4.34 -18.86 6.18
C GLU A 172 3.55 -17.60 6.60
N TYR A 173 2.36 -17.81 7.17
CA TYR A 173 1.57 -16.75 7.78
C TYR A 173 1.59 -16.87 9.31
N PHE A 174 1.47 -15.72 9.98
CA PHE A 174 1.42 -15.61 11.43
C PHE A 174 0.18 -14.84 11.86
N GLU A 175 -0.76 -15.49 12.54
CA GLU A 175 -1.98 -14.84 13.02
C GLU A 175 -1.66 -13.78 14.09
N ARG A 176 -2.22 -12.59 13.92
CA ARG A 176 -2.13 -11.50 14.90
C ARG A 176 -3.41 -11.30 15.67
N ASN A 177 -4.53 -11.30 14.95
CA ASN A 177 -5.84 -11.06 15.52
C ASN A 177 -6.94 -11.63 14.63
N ARG A 178 -8.09 -11.92 15.24
CA ARG A 178 -9.31 -12.40 14.58
C ARG A 178 -10.46 -11.47 14.95
N PHE A 179 -11.20 -11.03 13.95
CA PHE A 179 -12.37 -10.16 14.11
C PHE A 179 -13.61 -10.84 13.55
N THR A 180 -14.74 -10.75 14.24
CA THR A 180 -16.01 -11.25 13.73
C THR A 180 -16.85 -10.06 13.24
N HIS A 181 -17.26 -10.10 11.97
CA HIS A 181 -18.03 -9.03 11.33
C HIS A 181 -19.38 -9.53 10.83
N HIS A 182 -20.36 -8.61 10.80
CA HIS A 182 -21.60 -8.78 10.06
C HIS A 182 -21.45 -8.20 8.66
N GLY A 183 -21.78 -8.97 7.63
CA GLY A 183 -21.87 -8.49 6.25
C GLY A 183 -20.55 -8.27 5.52
N LEU A 184 -19.41 -8.67 6.11
CA LEU A 184 -18.13 -8.70 5.39
C LEU A 184 -17.86 -10.12 4.90
N LEU A 185 -18.33 -10.39 3.68
CA LEU A 185 -18.25 -11.71 3.06
C LEU A 185 -16.84 -12.01 2.55
N SER A 186 -16.50 -13.29 2.47
CA SER A 186 -15.31 -13.70 1.71
C SER A 186 -15.51 -13.34 0.22
N PRO A 187 -14.43 -13.21 -0.57
CA PRO A 187 -14.52 -12.90 -1.99
C PRO A 187 -15.36 -13.93 -2.75
N GLN A 188 -15.16 -15.24 -2.47
CA GLN A 188 -15.96 -16.29 -3.05
C GLN A 188 -17.45 -16.18 -2.68
N GLU A 189 -17.79 -15.95 -1.41
CA GLU A 189 -19.19 -15.78 -0.99
C GLU A 189 -19.85 -14.54 -1.61
N TYR A 190 -19.08 -13.46 -1.76
CA TYR A 190 -19.56 -12.25 -2.41
C TYR A 190 -19.82 -12.49 -3.89
N PHE A 191 -18.92 -13.21 -4.56
CA PHE A 191 -19.05 -13.60 -5.96
C PHE A 191 -20.23 -14.55 -6.20
N ASP A 192 -20.42 -15.53 -5.31
CA ASP A 192 -21.52 -16.50 -5.39
C ASP A 192 -22.89 -15.88 -5.11
N GLY A 193 -22.93 -14.66 -4.56
CA GLY A 193 -24.16 -13.87 -4.42
C GLY A 193 -24.76 -13.37 -5.74
N PHE A 194 -24.06 -13.54 -6.86
CA PHE A 194 -24.53 -13.18 -8.20
C PHE A 194 -25.17 -14.41 -8.89
N ASP A 195 -26.47 -14.33 -9.17
CA ASP A 195 -27.30 -15.49 -9.53
C ASP A 195 -27.23 -15.91 -11.02
N SER A 196 -26.50 -15.19 -11.88
CA SER A 196 -26.56 -15.44 -13.33
C SER A 196 -25.22 -15.38 -14.05
N GLN A 197 -25.08 -16.24 -15.07
CA GLN A 197 -23.93 -16.27 -15.98
C GLN A 197 -23.81 -14.99 -16.83
N GLU A 198 -24.92 -14.26 -17.02
CA GLU A 198 -24.95 -12.97 -17.71
C GLU A 198 -24.32 -11.85 -16.87
N GLU A 199 -24.25 -12.03 -15.55
CA GLU A 199 -23.65 -11.09 -14.59
C GLU A 199 -22.19 -11.43 -14.25
N TYR A 200 -21.58 -12.42 -14.91
CA TYR A 200 -20.24 -12.89 -14.55
C TYR A 200 -19.18 -11.77 -14.55
N ASP A 201 -19.14 -10.95 -15.60
CA ASP A 201 -18.20 -9.81 -15.67
C ASP A 201 -18.50 -8.75 -14.59
N LEU A 202 -19.78 -8.56 -14.26
CA LEU A 202 -20.20 -7.66 -13.20
C LEU A 202 -19.79 -8.21 -11.82
N ALA A 203 -19.94 -9.52 -11.60
CA ALA A 203 -19.56 -10.20 -10.37
C ALA A 203 -18.05 -10.09 -10.12
N ILE A 204 -17.22 -10.25 -11.16
CA ILE A 204 -15.77 -10.02 -11.07
C ILE A 204 -15.50 -8.58 -10.63
N GLN A 205 -16.03 -7.59 -11.35
CA GLN A 205 -15.77 -6.17 -11.03
C GLN A 205 -16.26 -5.78 -9.63
N ALA A 206 -17.43 -6.27 -9.23
CA ALA A 206 -18.00 -6.02 -7.92
C ALA A 206 -17.17 -6.68 -6.81
N THR A 207 -16.62 -7.87 -7.05
CA THR A 207 -15.76 -8.58 -6.10
C THR A 207 -14.39 -7.90 -5.96
N GLU A 208 -13.80 -7.45 -7.07
CA GLU A 208 -12.57 -6.63 -7.04
C GLU A 208 -12.79 -5.34 -6.25
N GLN A 209 -13.92 -4.66 -6.45
CA GLN A 209 -14.28 -3.47 -5.70
C GLN A 209 -14.51 -3.76 -4.21
N HIS A 210 -15.17 -4.88 -3.89
CA HIS A 210 -15.35 -5.36 -2.51
C HIS A 210 -14.02 -5.59 -1.80
N LEU A 211 -13.05 -6.23 -2.46
CA LEU A 211 -11.69 -6.43 -1.94
C LEU A 211 -11.00 -5.10 -1.63
N VAL A 212 -11.08 -4.14 -2.55
CA VAL A 212 -10.48 -2.79 -2.38
C VAL A 212 -11.14 -2.04 -1.23
N ASP A 213 -12.45 -2.20 -1.03
CA ASP A 213 -13.17 -1.53 0.05
C ASP A 213 -12.90 -2.19 1.40
N ALA A 214 -12.83 -3.54 1.45
CA ALA A 214 -12.38 -4.29 2.63
C ALA A 214 -10.94 -3.90 3.02
N TYR A 215 -10.04 -3.79 2.04
CA TYR A 215 -8.67 -3.29 2.24
C TYR A 215 -8.66 -1.90 2.90
N LYS A 216 -9.41 -0.94 2.34
CA LYS A 216 -9.48 0.43 2.89
C LYS A 216 -10.07 0.46 4.29
N TYR A 217 -11.09 -0.37 4.55
CA TYR A 217 -11.73 -0.48 5.86
C TYR A 217 -10.73 -0.97 6.92
N PHE A 218 -10.14 -2.15 6.71
CA PHE A 218 -9.20 -2.74 7.67
C PHE A 218 -7.96 -1.89 7.88
N ARG A 219 -7.50 -1.24 6.81
CA ARG A 219 -6.33 -0.37 6.91
C ARG A 219 -6.58 0.81 7.86
N ARG A 220 -7.74 1.46 7.75
CA ARG A 220 -8.11 2.59 8.62
C ARG A 220 -8.35 2.17 10.06
N GLU A 221 -9.00 1.03 10.28
CA GLU A 221 -9.44 0.61 11.61
C GLU A 221 -8.38 -0.18 12.39
N HIS A 222 -7.52 -0.93 11.71
CA HIS A 222 -6.71 -1.96 12.36
C HIS A 222 -5.22 -1.92 12.05
N SER A 223 -4.82 -1.48 10.85
CA SER A 223 -3.40 -1.44 10.48
C SER A 223 -3.15 -0.54 9.27
N ASP A 224 -2.57 0.64 9.49
CA ASP A 224 -2.06 1.51 8.41
C ASP A 224 -1.06 0.80 7.47
N TYR A 225 -0.50 -0.33 7.92
CA TYR A 225 0.49 -1.16 7.25
C TYR A 225 -0.10 -2.32 6.44
N LEU A 226 -1.42 -2.46 6.39
CA LEU A 226 -2.06 -3.51 5.61
C LEU A 226 -1.67 -3.39 4.14
N MET A 227 -1.24 -4.50 3.53
CA MET A 227 -0.80 -4.52 2.13
C MET A 227 -1.53 -5.54 1.27
N ALA A 228 -2.27 -6.49 1.85
CA ALA A 228 -3.00 -7.48 1.08
C ALA A 228 -4.34 -7.86 1.70
N VAL A 229 -5.26 -8.31 0.85
CA VAL A 229 -6.51 -8.96 1.22
C VAL A 229 -6.53 -10.32 0.52
N GLY A 230 -6.87 -11.35 1.27
CA GLY A 230 -7.01 -12.69 0.74
C GLY A 230 -8.28 -13.37 1.21
N GLN A 231 -8.41 -14.62 0.81
CA GLN A 231 -9.43 -15.55 1.25
C GLN A 231 -8.81 -16.88 1.61
N HIS A 232 -9.55 -17.69 2.33
CA HIS A 232 -9.15 -19.04 2.67
C HIS A 232 -10.16 -20.02 2.07
N ASP A 233 -9.69 -20.86 1.15
CA ASP A 233 -10.53 -21.74 0.34
C ASP A 233 -9.85 -23.09 0.08
N TYR A 234 -10.67 -24.08 -0.26
CA TYR A 234 -10.21 -25.43 -0.58
C TYR A 234 -9.98 -25.55 -2.09
N ILE A 235 -8.74 -25.81 -2.48
CA ILE A 235 -8.33 -25.95 -3.86
C ILE A 235 -8.41 -27.41 -4.26
N VAL A 236 -9.36 -27.71 -5.16
CA VAL A 236 -9.53 -29.05 -5.72
C VAL A 236 -8.50 -29.29 -6.82
N THR A 237 -7.60 -30.25 -6.61
CA THR A 237 -6.57 -30.64 -7.59
C THR A 237 -6.86 -31.98 -8.26
N GLU A 238 -7.75 -32.80 -7.69
CA GLU A 238 -8.05 -34.15 -8.15
C GLU A 238 -9.53 -34.32 -8.55
N PRO A 239 -9.84 -35.16 -9.56
CA PRO A 239 -11.22 -35.37 -10.02
C PRO A 239 -12.19 -35.96 -8.97
N ASP A 240 -11.67 -36.59 -7.92
CA ASP A 240 -12.44 -37.18 -6.83
C ASP A 240 -12.69 -36.21 -5.66
N GLY A 241 -12.25 -34.96 -5.79
CA GLY A 241 -12.35 -33.94 -4.74
C GLY A 241 -11.11 -33.86 -3.83
N GLY A 242 -10.06 -34.63 -4.11
CA GLY A 242 -8.74 -34.44 -3.47
C GLY A 242 -8.18 -33.04 -3.76
N GLY A 243 -7.50 -32.47 -2.77
CA GLY A 243 -7.08 -31.08 -2.76
C GLY A 243 -6.42 -30.67 -1.45
N TYR A 244 -6.24 -29.36 -1.27
CA TYR A 244 -5.67 -28.79 -0.06
C TYR A 244 -6.33 -27.44 0.27
N TRP A 245 -6.23 -27.05 1.54
CA TRP A 245 -6.67 -25.73 1.99
C TRP A 245 -5.57 -24.72 1.69
N ALA A 246 -5.92 -23.52 1.25
CA ALA A 246 -4.95 -22.48 0.99
C ALA A 246 -5.51 -21.10 1.31
N ILE A 247 -4.59 -20.18 1.61
CA ILE A 247 -4.87 -18.75 1.59
C ILE A 247 -4.49 -18.21 0.22
N ASN A 248 -5.46 -17.64 -0.49
CA ASN A 248 -5.26 -16.97 -1.77
C ASN A 248 -5.29 -15.45 -1.59
N LEU A 249 -4.21 -14.76 -1.95
CA LEU A 249 -4.12 -13.30 -1.83
C LEU A 249 -4.77 -12.61 -3.05
N SER A 250 -6.09 -12.46 -3.00
CA SER A 250 -6.90 -11.89 -4.09
C SER A 250 -6.62 -10.42 -4.40
N PHE A 251 -6.06 -9.66 -3.45
CA PHE A 251 -5.58 -8.29 -3.66
C PHE A 251 -4.24 -8.10 -2.96
N VAL A 252 -3.24 -7.60 -3.69
CA VAL A 252 -1.94 -7.22 -3.13
C VAL A 252 -1.57 -5.82 -3.60
N ASN A 253 -1.13 -4.98 -2.66
CA ASN A 253 -0.62 -3.66 -2.96
C ASN A 253 0.62 -3.77 -3.86
N GLN A 254 0.64 -3.01 -4.95
CA GLN A 254 1.70 -3.04 -5.96
C GLN A 254 3.11 -2.79 -5.40
N ALA A 255 3.23 -2.11 -4.24
CA ALA A 255 4.52 -1.89 -3.59
C ALA A 255 5.21 -3.20 -3.14
N VAL A 256 4.44 -4.25 -2.84
CA VAL A 256 4.93 -5.55 -2.34
C VAL A 256 4.50 -6.73 -3.22
N ALA A 257 3.77 -6.47 -4.32
CA ALA A 257 3.17 -7.52 -5.15
C ALA A 257 4.20 -8.52 -5.74
N GLN A 258 5.44 -8.08 -5.98
CA GLN A 258 6.50 -8.95 -6.50
C GLN A 258 7.13 -9.86 -5.42
N ASP A 259 6.97 -9.50 -4.15
CA ASP A 259 7.60 -10.18 -3.02
C ASP A 259 6.62 -11.11 -2.28
N MET A 260 5.32 -11.00 -2.57
CA MET A 260 4.27 -11.76 -1.91
C MET A 260 3.97 -13.06 -2.66
N PRO A 261 3.72 -14.18 -1.96
CA PRO A 261 3.24 -15.39 -2.61
C PRO A 261 1.80 -15.18 -3.11
N ASP A 262 1.45 -15.79 -4.24
CA ASP A 262 0.06 -15.78 -4.74
C ASP A 262 -0.85 -16.60 -3.81
N GLU A 263 -0.28 -17.67 -3.24
CA GLU A 263 -0.99 -18.69 -2.45
C GLU A 263 -0.12 -19.22 -1.30
N ILE A 264 -0.75 -19.55 -0.18
CA ILE A 264 -0.11 -20.20 0.98
C ILE A 264 -0.89 -21.46 1.36
N GLU A 265 -0.29 -22.63 1.15
CA GLU A 265 -0.88 -23.91 1.57
C GLU A 265 -1.08 -23.97 3.09
N CYS A 266 -2.26 -24.41 3.49
CA CYS A 266 -2.71 -24.55 4.86
C CYS A 266 -2.94 -26.02 5.19
N SER A 267 -2.48 -26.43 6.38
CA SER A 267 -2.62 -27.83 6.81
C SER A 267 -4.06 -28.23 7.16
N HIS A 268 -4.95 -27.27 7.37
CA HIS A 268 -6.34 -27.46 7.78
C HIS A 268 -7.17 -26.20 7.49
N GLU A 269 -8.49 -26.34 7.64
CA GLU A 269 -9.43 -25.21 7.60
C GLU A 269 -9.22 -24.27 8.80
N ILE A 270 -9.15 -22.96 8.55
CA ILE A 270 -8.82 -21.91 9.53
C ILE A 270 -10.07 -21.25 10.14
#